data_AF-A0A3N5SYE2-F1
#
_entry.id   AF-A0A3N5SYE2-F1
#
_cell.length_a   1.000
_cell.length_b   1.000
_cell.length_c   1.000
_cell.angle_alpha   90.00
_cell.angle_beta   90.00
_cell.angle_gamma   90.00
#
_symmetry.space_group_name_H-M   'P 1'
#
loop_
_entity.id
_entity.type
_entity.pdbx_description
1 polymer ?
#
loop_
_entity_poly.entity_id
_entity_poly.type
_entity_poly.pdbx_seq_one_letter_code
_entity_poly.pdbx_strand_id
1 'polypeptide(L)'
;MTEPFQPHDLIRVSCATLCRIEHRGRFLLLLNANRRQKGTYQLGPIGGALRLLDRDRLAVFEARPETLGSDDLRLTLPRRQLDAFRAWFATGEGRERSPFRELHEELVSEAALLPALRPEEVDCRYLWMVEEEAMTDRRGQTGLLTHYFLEIYDVRFKTSKALGPLLAAPPDSGAVWVTAEQIAHQRVIELEIDGTCRDVRIRGELVLRPPE
;
A
#
# COMPACT_ATOMS: atom_id res chain seq x y z
N MET A 1 25.34 -29.14 10.77
CA MET A 1 23.97 -29.20 11.31
C MET A 1 23.62 -27.79 11.76
N THR A 2 22.76 -27.10 11.03
CA THR A 2 22.28 -25.76 11.40
C THR A 2 21.14 -25.92 12.39
N GLU A 3 21.28 -25.35 13.59
CA GLU A 3 20.18 -25.29 14.55
C GLU A 3 18.98 -24.57 13.92
N PRO A 4 17.74 -25.03 14.17
CA PRO A 4 16.56 -24.32 13.71
C PRO A 4 16.49 -22.93 14.38
N PHE A 5 16.28 -21.88 13.58
CA PHE A 5 16.11 -20.51 14.08
C PHE A 5 15.01 -20.44 15.14
N GLN A 6 15.30 -19.80 16.27
CA GLN A 6 14.32 -19.53 17.30
C GLN A 6 13.29 -18.52 16.75
N PRO A 7 11.97 -18.67 17.03
CA PRO A 7 10.93 -17.77 16.52
C PRO A 7 11.13 -16.28 16.84
N HIS A 8 11.92 -15.97 17.87
CA HIS A 8 12.24 -14.61 18.30
C HIS A 8 13.28 -13.91 17.42
N ASP A 9 13.97 -14.65 16.55
CA ASP A 9 15.00 -14.11 15.65
C ASP A 9 14.47 -13.77 14.27
N LEU A 10 13.19 -14.05 14.01
CA LEU A 10 12.55 -13.80 12.72
C LEU A 10 11.77 -12.48 12.76
N ILE A 11 11.85 -11.74 11.67
CA ILE A 11 11.06 -10.54 11.45
C ILE A 11 10.29 -10.68 10.15
N ARG A 12 9.02 -10.25 10.17
CA ARG A 12 8.21 -10.15 8.96
C ARG A 12 8.60 -8.86 8.26
N VAL A 13 8.77 -8.90 6.95
CA VAL A 13 9.02 -7.74 6.10
C VAL A 13 7.86 -7.59 5.13
N SER A 14 7.34 -6.37 5.01
CA SER A 14 6.27 -6.04 4.07
C SER A 14 6.65 -4.81 3.26
N CYS A 15 6.96 -5.01 1.99
CA CYS A 15 7.29 -3.90 1.09
C CYS A 15 6.07 -3.56 0.24
N ALA A 16 5.70 -2.29 0.20
CA ALA A 16 4.52 -1.82 -0.54
C ALA A 16 4.77 -0.45 -1.16
N THR A 17 3.95 -0.11 -2.14
CA THR A 17 3.83 1.27 -2.63
C THR A 17 2.54 1.87 -2.14
N LEU A 18 2.53 3.18 -1.87
CA LEU A 18 1.33 3.95 -1.64
C LEU A 18 1.31 5.17 -2.57
N CYS A 19 0.16 5.45 -3.16
CA CYS A 19 -0.03 6.53 -4.11
C CYS A 19 -0.59 7.77 -3.41
N ARG A 20 0.16 8.86 -3.51
CA ARG A 20 -0.30 10.22 -3.23
C ARG A 20 -0.94 10.78 -4.49
N ILE A 21 -2.27 10.72 -4.57
CA ILE A 21 -3.06 11.31 -5.64
C ILE A 21 -3.71 12.58 -5.11
N GLU A 22 -3.19 13.75 -5.52
CA GLU A 22 -3.69 15.05 -5.06
C GLU A 22 -4.31 15.84 -6.21
N HIS A 23 -5.48 16.44 -5.95
CA HIS A 23 -6.09 17.43 -6.84
C HIS A 23 -6.67 18.59 -6.02
N ARG A 24 -6.18 19.82 -6.28
CA ARG A 24 -6.65 21.05 -5.62
C ARG A 24 -6.68 20.95 -4.08
N GLY A 25 -5.61 20.44 -3.48
CA GLY A 25 -5.48 20.31 -2.03
C GLY A 25 -6.30 19.19 -1.40
N ARG A 26 -6.89 18.30 -2.21
CA ARG A 26 -7.59 17.10 -1.76
C ARG A 26 -6.88 15.85 -2.24
N PHE A 27 -6.96 14.80 -1.43
CA PHE A 27 -6.30 13.52 -1.63
C PHE A 27 -7.35 12.46 -1.91
N LEU A 28 -7.15 11.66 -2.95
CA LEU A 28 -8.02 10.53 -3.26
C LEU A 28 -7.63 9.35 -2.37
N LEU A 29 -8.59 8.86 -1.59
CA LEU A 29 -8.49 7.63 -0.81
C LEU A 29 -9.59 6.65 -1.24
N LEU A 30 -9.32 5.36 -1.14
CA LEU A 30 -10.29 4.30 -1.42
C LEU A 30 -10.67 3.51 -0.17
N LEU A 31 -11.92 3.08 -0.14
CA LEU A 31 -12.44 2.18 0.88
C LEU A 31 -11.83 0.80 0.68
N ASN A 32 -11.16 0.29 1.72
CA ASN A 32 -10.51 -1.01 1.66
C ASN A 32 -11.56 -2.14 1.56
N ALA A 33 -11.70 -2.75 0.38
CA ALA A 33 -12.70 -3.78 0.10
C ALA A 33 -12.59 -4.99 1.05
N ASN A 34 -11.36 -5.45 1.33
CA ASN A 34 -11.08 -6.57 2.23
C ASN A 34 -11.50 -6.29 3.69
N ARG A 35 -11.37 -5.04 4.15
CA ARG A 35 -11.82 -4.62 5.49
C ARG A 35 -13.34 -4.41 5.52
N ARG A 36 -13.93 -3.87 4.46
CA ARG A 36 -15.39 -3.70 4.29
C ARG A 36 -16.11 -5.05 4.40
N GLN A 37 -15.61 -6.10 3.73
CA GLN A 37 -16.16 -7.46 3.83
C GLN A 37 -16.15 -8.03 5.25
N LYS A 38 -15.30 -7.49 6.13
CA LYS A 38 -15.18 -7.87 7.54
C LYS A 38 -15.95 -6.92 8.49
N GLY A 39 -16.78 -6.03 7.94
CA GLY A 39 -17.55 -5.05 8.71
C GLY A 39 -16.72 -3.87 9.25
N THR A 40 -15.51 -3.67 8.74
CA THR A 40 -14.64 -2.55 9.14
C THR A 40 -14.45 -1.57 7.99
N TYR A 41 -14.75 -0.29 8.21
CA TYR A 41 -14.71 0.72 7.16
C TYR A 41 -13.48 1.61 7.32
N GLN A 42 -12.60 1.56 6.33
CA GLN A 42 -11.36 2.31 6.35
C GLN A 42 -11.02 2.83 4.95
N LEU A 43 -10.76 4.13 4.86
CA LEU A 43 -10.15 4.76 3.70
C LEU A 43 -8.63 4.68 3.80
N GLY A 44 -7.96 4.36 2.70
CA GLY A 44 -6.51 4.41 2.60
C GLY A 44 -6.04 4.87 1.22
N PRO A 45 -4.76 5.25 1.08
CA PRO A 45 -4.18 5.53 -0.22
C PRO A 45 -4.18 4.26 -1.07
N ILE A 46 -4.27 4.44 -2.38
CA ILE A 46 -4.17 3.37 -3.36
C ILE A 46 -2.77 2.76 -3.27
N GLY A 47 -2.68 1.44 -3.20
CA GLY A 47 -1.39 0.79 -3.11
C GLY A 47 -1.43 -0.62 -2.56
N GLY A 48 -0.35 -1.35 -2.83
CA GLY A 48 -0.24 -2.74 -2.43
C GLY A 48 1.20 -3.21 -2.44
N ALA A 49 1.37 -4.53 -2.29
CA ALA A 49 2.69 -5.12 -2.15
C ALA A 49 3.50 -4.91 -3.42
N LEU A 50 4.77 -4.51 -3.28
CA LEU A 50 5.69 -4.54 -4.41
C LEU A 50 5.92 -5.97 -4.85
N ARG A 51 6.12 -6.21 -6.14
CA ARG A 51 6.52 -7.53 -6.65
C ARG A 51 8.03 -7.75 -6.64
N LEU A 52 8.44 -8.96 -6.31
CA LEU A 52 9.77 -9.48 -6.56
C LEU A 52 9.85 -9.99 -8.00
N LEU A 53 10.90 -9.62 -8.72
CA LEU A 53 11.13 -10.05 -10.11
C LEU A 53 12.22 -11.13 -10.20
N ASP A 54 13.11 -11.18 -9.21
CA ASP A 54 14.15 -12.21 -9.07
C ASP A 54 13.99 -12.96 -7.74
N ARG A 55 13.41 -14.16 -7.79
CA ARG A 55 13.15 -14.98 -6.60
C ARG A 55 14.40 -15.57 -5.97
N ASP A 56 15.46 -15.80 -6.75
CA ASP A 56 16.70 -16.39 -6.24
C ASP A 56 17.39 -15.46 -5.25
N ARG A 57 17.12 -14.16 -5.37
CA ARG A 57 17.55 -13.12 -4.42
C ARG A 57 17.11 -13.38 -2.98
N LEU A 58 15.99 -14.06 -2.74
CA LEU A 58 15.52 -14.36 -1.38
C LEU A 58 16.48 -15.27 -0.61
N ALA A 59 17.17 -16.17 -1.30
CA ALA A 59 18.11 -17.10 -0.68
C ALA A 59 19.29 -16.37 -0.01
N VAL A 60 19.72 -15.23 -0.57
CA VAL A 60 20.79 -14.38 -0.02
C VAL A 60 20.44 -13.89 1.39
N PHE A 61 19.16 -13.64 1.66
CA PHE A 61 18.67 -13.13 2.93
C PHE A 61 18.11 -14.23 3.85
N GLU A 62 18.20 -15.50 3.44
CA GLU A 62 17.53 -16.62 4.11
C GLU A 62 16.00 -16.36 4.27
N ALA A 63 15.44 -15.59 3.32
CA ALA A 63 14.07 -15.12 3.38
C ALA A 63 13.08 -16.18 2.86
N ARG A 64 11.90 -16.19 3.45
CA ARG A 64 10.79 -17.06 3.05
C ARG A 64 9.58 -16.21 2.67
N PRO A 65 8.99 -16.36 1.47
CA PRO A 65 7.80 -15.62 1.10
C PRO A 65 6.62 -15.99 2.02
N GLU A 66 5.75 -15.02 2.33
CA GLU A 66 4.56 -15.22 3.16
C GLU A 66 3.58 -16.20 2.51
N THR A 67 3.46 -16.13 1.18
CA THR A 67 2.60 -17.00 0.37
C THR A 67 3.43 -17.70 -0.69
N LEU A 68 3.43 -19.04 -0.68
CA LEU A 68 4.10 -19.83 -1.71
C LEU A 68 3.50 -19.53 -3.09
N GLY A 69 4.37 -19.27 -4.07
CA GLY A 69 3.96 -18.97 -5.44
C GLY A 69 3.56 -17.51 -5.69
N SER A 70 3.42 -16.68 -4.66
CA SER A 70 3.22 -15.23 -4.81
C SER A 70 4.54 -14.52 -5.10
N ASP A 71 4.48 -13.48 -5.94
CA ASP A 71 5.59 -12.54 -6.15
C ASP A 71 5.52 -11.34 -5.21
N ASP A 72 4.53 -11.25 -4.32
CA ASP A 72 4.46 -10.17 -3.33
C ASP A 72 5.74 -10.17 -2.48
N LEU A 73 6.35 -9.00 -2.33
CA LEU A 73 7.52 -8.76 -1.48
C LEU A 73 7.09 -8.64 0.00
N ARG A 74 6.41 -9.70 0.45
CA ARG A 74 5.98 -9.98 1.81
C ARG A 74 6.62 -11.29 2.22
N LEU A 75 7.48 -11.23 3.22
CA LEU A 75 8.36 -12.34 3.57
C LEU A 75 8.69 -12.33 5.05
N THR A 76 9.32 -13.41 5.51
CA THR A 76 9.94 -13.50 6.82
C THR A 76 11.43 -13.78 6.64
N LEU A 77 12.30 -13.06 7.35
CA LEU A 77 13.75 -13.25 7.34
C LEU A 77 14.35 -13.21 8.74
N PRO A 78 15.57 -13.75 8.96
CA PRO A 78 16.29 -13.56 10.21
C PRO A 78 16.61 -12.08 10.43
N ARG A 79 16.32 -11.52 11.61
CA ARG A 79 16.46 -10.09 11.92
C ARG A 79 17.86 -9.54 11.62
N ARG A 80 18.91 -10.35 11.79
CA ARG A 80 20.30 -10.00 11.42
C ARG A 80 20.50 -9.68 9.94
N GLN A 81 19.61 -10.15 9.07
CA GLN A 81 19.65 -9.89 7.62
C GLN A 81 18.89 -8.62 7.23
N LEU A 82 18.21 -7.96 8.17
CA LEU A 82 17.35 -6.79 7.86
C LEU A 82 18.15 -5.63 7.26
N ASP A 83 19.34 -5.32 7.76
CA ASP A 83 20.15 -4.22 7.23
C ASP A 83 20.68 -4.53 5.82
N ALA A 84 21.05 -5.78 5.56
CA ALA A 84 21.45 -6.23 4.22
C ALA A 84 20.26 -6.18 3.25
N PHE A 85 19.07 -6.59 3.72
CA PHE A 85 17.84 -6.49 2.95
C PHE A 85 17.49 -5.03 2.64
N ARG A 86 17.58 -4.13 3.62
CA ARG A 86 17.36 -2.68 3.44
C ARG A 86 18.29 -2.11 2.37
N ALA A 87 19.59 -2.42 2.46
CA ALA A 87 20.58 -1.96 1.49
C ALA A 87 20.27 -2.43 0.07
N TRP A 88 19.85 -3.68 -0.09
CA TRP A 88 19.37 -4.20 -1.39
C TRP A 88 18.07 -3.54 -1.84
N PHE A 89 17.09 -3.41 -0.95
CA PHE A 89 15.79 -2.83 -1.28
C PHE A 89 15.95 -1.42 -1.85
N ALA A 90 16.87 -0.62 -1.30
CA ALA A 90 17.20 0.72 -1.77
C ALA A 90 17.78 0.77 -3.19
N THR A 91 18.38 -0.30 -3.72
CA THR A 91 18.90 -0.32 -5.11
C THR A 91 17.78 -0.41 -6.14
N GLY A 92 16.64 -0.99 -5.77
CA GLY A 92 15.55 -1.30 -6.69
C GLY A 92 15.82 -2.46 -7.65
N GLU A 93 16.97 -3.13 -7.54
CA GLU A 93 17.35 -4.22 -8.44
C GLU A 93 16.53 -5.49 -8.14
N GLY A 94 15.94 -6.09 -9.18
CA GLY A 94 15.21 -7.35 -9.06
C GLY A 94 13.83 -7.24 -8.40
N ARG A 95 13.25 -6.02 -8.33
CA ARG A 95 11.89 -5.78 -7.83
C ARG A 95 11.13 -4.75 -8.67
N GLU A 96 9.82 -4.70 -8.48
CA GLU A 96 8.95 -3.65 -8.98
C GLU A 96 9.38 -2.28 -8.40
N ARG A 97 9.28 -1.23 -9.24
CA ARG A 97 9.68 0.16 -8.92
C ARG A 97 8.65 1.18 -9.37
N SER A 98 7.42 0.73 -9.59
CA SER A 98 6.32 1.55 -10.08
C SER A 98 5.05 1.15 -9.36
N PRO A 99 4.21 2.11 -8.94
CA PRO A 99 2.91 1.83 -8.37
C PRO A 99 1.85 1.52 -9.43
N PHE A 100 2.20 1.57 -10.73
CA PHE A 100 1.22 1.52 -11.82
C PHE A 100 0.32 0.28 -11.79
N ARG A 101 0.87 -0.89 -11.44
CA ARG A 101 0.09 -2.11 -11.33
C ARG A 101 -1.00 -1.97 -10.26
N GLU A 102 -0.66 -1.48 -9.08
CA GLU A 102 -1.60 -1.26 -7.97
C GLU A 102 -2.64 -0.19 -8.33
N LEU A 103 -2.23 0.89 -9.01
CA LEU A 103 -3.16 1.88 -9.55
C LEU A 103 -4.19 1.24 -10.49
N HIS A 104 -3.73 0.38 -11.41
CA HIS A 104 -4.61 -0.31 -12.34
C HIS A 104 -5.53 -1.30 -11.62
N GLU A 105 -4.99 -2.12 -10.73
CA GLU A 105 -5.73 -3.12 -9.96
C GLU A 105 -6.86 -2.46 -9.17
N GLU A 106 -6.55 -1.44 -8.38
CA GLU A 106 -7.56 -0.79 -7.53
C GLU A 106 -8.54 0.07 -8.33
N LEU A 107 -8.09 0.90 -9.29
CA LEU A 107 -8.98 1.84 -9.99
C LEU A 107 -9.78 1.20 -11.12
N VAL A 108 -9.23 0.19 -11.79
CA VAL A 108 -9.86 -0.43 -12.97
C VAL A 108 -10.51 -1.76 -12.59
N SER A 109 -9.76 -2.66 -11.95
CA SER A 109 -10.21 -4.04 -11.74
C SER A 109 -11.11 -4.20 -10.52
N GLU A 110 -10.79 -3.55 -9.41
CA GLU A 110 -11.52 -3.72 -8.15
C GLU A 110 -12.65 -2.71 -7.98
N ALA A 111 -12.33 -1.40 -8.01
CA ALA A 111 -13.32 -0.35 -7.77
C ALA A 111 -14.12 0.03 -9.03
N ALA A 112 -13.64 -0.39 -10.22
CA ALA A 112 -14.25 -0.08 -11.52
C ALA A 112 -14.53 1.42 -11.73
N LEU A 113 -13.71 2.29 -11.13
CA LEU A 113 -13.79 3.76 -11.25
C LEU A 113 -13.34 4.24 -12.63
N LEU A 114 -12.48 3.46 -13.27
CA LEU A 114 -11.98 3.69 -14.61
C LEU A 114 -12.24 2.46 -15.49
N PRO A 115 -12.71 2.63 -16.74
CA PRO A 115 -12.87 1.49 -17.65
C PRO A 115 -11.52 0.92 -18.13
N ALA A 116 -10.48 1.75 -18.14
CA ALA A 116 -9.10 1.38 -18.44
C ALA A 116 -8.17 2.50 -17.94
N LEU A 117 -6.91 2.15 -17.68
CA LEU A 117 -5.85 3.10 -17.37
C LEU A 117 -4.57 2.66 -18.09
N ARG A 118 -3.96 3.54 -18.90
CA ARG A 118 -2.71 3.25 -19.59
C ARG A 118 -1.52 3.92 -18.90
N PRO A 119 -0.29 3.35 -18.98
CA PRO A 119 0.90 3.94 -18.36
C PRO A 119 1.14 5.39 -18.77
N GLU A 120 0.85 5.76 -20.02
CA GLU A 120 1.10 7.10 -20.54
C GLU A 120 0.12 8.15 -20.01
N GLU A 121 -1.00 7.73 -19.40
CA GLU A 121 -2.04 8.61 -18.85
C GLU A 121 -1.74 9.06 -17.42
N VAL A 122 -0.68 8.51 -16.81
CA VAL A 122 -0.23 8.88 -15.48
C VAL A 122 1.25 9.25 -15.47
N ASP A 123 1.61 10.16 -14.57
CA ASP A 123 2.97 10.37 -14.12
C ASP A 123 3.09 9.78 -12.72
N CYS A 124 4.09 8.93 -12.50
CA CYS A 124 4.38 8.33 -11.19
C CYS A 124 5.78 8.74 -10.78
N ARG A 125 5.89 9.58 -9.75
CA ARG A 125 7.17 10.09 -9.26
C ARG A 125 7.38 9.62 -7.83
N TYR A 126 8.47 8.89 -7.59
CA TYR A 126 8.89 8.56 -6.23
C TYR A 126 9.10 9.84 -5.41
N LEU A 127 8.57 9.85 -4.19
CA LEU A 127 8.71 10.96 -3.26
C LEU A 127 9.65 10.60 -2.11
N TRP A 128 9.24 9.66 -1.27
CA TRP A 128 9.99 9.22 -0.09
C TRP A 128 9.63 7.79 0.28
N MET A 129 10.36 7.23 1.25
CA MET A 129 10.08 5.94 1.86
C MET A 129 9.73 6.15 3.33
N VAL A 130 8.80 5.34 3.82
CA VAL A 130 8.52 5.19 5.25
C VAL A 130 8.99 3.81 5.68
N GLU A 131 9.83 3.78 6.72
CA GLU A 131 10.18 2.57 7.44
C GLU A 131 9.52 2.62 8.82
N GLU A 132 8.75 1.59 9.15
CA GLU A 132 8.09 1.49 10.46
C GLU A 132 8.07 0.04 10.95
N GLU A 133 8.12 -0.13 12.27
CA GLU A 133 7.94 -1.42 12.91
C GLU A 133 6.61 -1.46 13.67
N ALA A 134 5.80 -2.48 13.39
CA ALA A 134 4.56 -2.70 14.11
C ALA A 134 4.28 -4.19 14.31
N MET A 135 3.62 -4.52 15.42
CA MET A 135 3.14 -5.88 15.66
C MET A 135 1.97 -6.17 14.73
N THR A 136 2.07 -7.25 13.95
CA THR A 136 1.02 -7.58 12.97
C THR A 136 -0.22 -8.17 13.63
N ASP A 137 -1.39 -7.67 13.22
CA ASP A 137 -2.72 -8.21 13.56
C ASP A 137 -3.20 -9.26 12.52
N ARG A 138 -2.40 -9.54 11.48
CA ARG A 138 -2.80 -10.45 10.40
C ARG A 138 -2.91 -11.89 10.89
N ARG A 139 -4.05 -12.53 10.58
CA ARG A 139 -4.34 -13.93 10.86
C ARG A 139 -3.27 -14.83 10.22
N GLY A 140 -2.60 -15.66 11.03
CA GLY A 140 -1.51 -16.55 10.59
C GLY A 140 -0.10 -15.97 10.76
N GLN A 141 0.04 -14.69 11.09
CA GLN A 141 1.31 -14.03 11.42
C GLN A 141 1.25 -13.31 12.78
N THR A 142 0.11 -13.42 13.50
CA THR A 142 -0.18 -12.72 14.74
C THR A 142 0.96 -12.86 15.75
N GLY A 143 1.47 -11.73 16.23
CA GLY A 143 2.55 -11.68 17.23
C GLY A 143 3.96 -11.58 16.64
N LEU A 144 4.13 -11.53 15.31
CA LEU A 144 5.42 -11.17 14.71
C LEU A 144 5.56 -9.66 14.57
N LEU A 145 6.76 -9.17 14.89
CA LEU A 145 7.18 -7.83 14.53
C LEU A 145 7.26 -7.74 13.00
N THR A 146 6.55 -6.79 12.41
CA THR A 146 6.67 -6.48 10.98
C THR A 146 7.48 -5.22 10.82
N HIS A 147 8.50 -5.28 9.97
CA HIS A 147 9.19 -4.14 9.40
C HIS A 147 8.56 -3.80 8.04
N TYR A 148 8.04 -2.59 7.91
CA TYR A 148 7.43 -2.11 6.68
C TYR A 148 8.41 -1.26 5.89
N PHE A 149 8.47 -1.47 4.57
CA PHE A 149 9.11 -0.57 3.62
C PHE A 149 8.04 -0.02 2.69
N LEU A 150 7.60 1.22 2.91
CA LEU A 150 6.50 1.83 2.18
C LEU A 150 7.03 2.93 1.26
N GLU A 151 7.09 2.67 -0.03
CA GLU A 151 7.48 3.69 -1.02
C GLU A 151 6.28 4.56 -1.39
N ILE A 152 6.40 5.86 -1.18
CA ILE A 152 5.35 6.82 -1.49
C ILE A 152 5.62 7.45 -2.86
N TYR A 153 4.63 7.42 -3.75
CA TYR A 153 4.71 7.98 -5.09
C TYR A 153 3.68 9.11 -5.27
N ASP A 154 4.10 10.26 -5.81
CA ASP A 154 3.19 11.26 -6.37
C ASP A 154 2.61 10.69 -7.67
N VAL A 155 1.29 10.69 -7.79
CA VAL A 155 0.61 10.20 -8.97
C VAL A 155 -0.23 11.32 -9.56
N ARG A 156 0.08 11.70 -10.81
CA ARG A 156 -0.63 12.74 -11.54
C ARG A 156 -1.25 12.18 -12.80
N PHE A 157 -2.57 12.28 -12.90
CA PHE A 157 -3.29 11.96 -14.13
C PHE A 157 -3.07 13.08 -15.16
N LYS A 158 -2.58 12.71 -16.34
CA LYS A 158 -2.22 13.63 -17.43
C LYS A 158 -3.41 14.02 -18.29
N THR A 159 -4.51 13.27 -18.21
CA THR A 159 -5.68 13.45 -19.08
C THR A 159 -6.95 13.62 -18.25
N SER A 160 -7.88 14.44 -18.75
CA SER A 160 -9.24 14.55 -18.19
C SER A 160 -10.03 13.26 -18.32
N LYS A 161 -9.70 12.41 -19.30
CA LYS A 161 -10.29 11.09 -19.47
C LYS A 161 -10.05 10.19 -18.26
N ALA A 162 -8.86 10.25 -17.67
CA ALA A 162 -8.52 9.46 -16.49
C ALA A 162 -8.89 10.18 -15.19
N LEU A 163 -8.67 11.50 -15.08
CA LEU A 163 -8.97 12.24 -13.85
C LEU A 163 -10.47 12.53 -13.65
N GLY A 164 -11.19 12.82 -14.73
CA GLY A 164 -12.59 13.25 -14.69
C GLY A 164 -13.51 12.26 -13.98
N PRO A 165 -13.49 10.95 -14.31
CA PRO A 165 -14.28 9.95 -13.62
C PRO A 165 -13.97 9.85 -12.12
N LEU A 166 -12.70 10.01 -11.72
CA LEU A 166 -12.31 10.00 -10.30
C LEU A 166 -12.87 11.19 -9.54
N LEU A 167 -12.91 12.37 -10.17
CA LEU A 167 -13.51 13.57 -9.59
C LEU A 167 -15.03 13.49 -9.50
N ALA A 168 -15.65 12.74 -10.42
CA ALA A 168 -17.09 12.53 -10.50
C ALA A 168 -17.54 11.21 -9.84
N ALA A 169 -16.64 10.52 -9.12
CA ALA A 169 -16.94 9.23 -8.52
C ALA A 169 -18.14 9.34 -7.57
N PRO A 170 -19.14 8.45 -7.68
CA PRO A 170 -20.32 8.55 -6.85
C PRO A 170 -19.99 8.21 -5.39
N PRO A 171 -20.75 8.72 -4.40
CA PRO A 171 -20.44 8.55 -2.98
C PRO A 171 -20.32 7.08 -2.53
N ASP A 172 -21.07 6.18 -3.16
CA ASP A 172 -21.12 4.75 -2.86
C ASP A 172 -20.00 3.92 -3.53
N SER A 173 -19.20 4.54 -4.41
CA SER A 173 -18.05 3.88 -5.07
C SER A 173 -16.94 3.50 -4.10
N GLY A 174 -16.94 4.06 -2.89
CA GLY A 174 -15.85 3.92 -1.93
C GLY A 174 -14.65 4.83 -2.23
N ALA A 175 -14.69 5.64 -3.29
CA ALA A 175 -13.67 6.65 -3.58
C ALA A 175 -14.02 7.99 -2.95
N VAL A 176 -13.08 8.58 -2.20
CA VAL A 176 -13.34 9.82 -1.46
C VAL A 176 -12.17 10.78 -1.59
N TRP A 177 -12.48 12.04 -1.92
CA TRP A 177 -11.53 13.15 -1.91
C TRP A 177 -11.57 13.87 -0.57
N VAL A 178 -10.51 13.72 0.23
CA VAL A 178 -10.40 14.30 1.58
C VAL A 178 -9.34 15.40 1.63
N THR A 179 -9.47 16.38 2.51
CA THR A 179 -8.45 17.42 2.69
C THR A 179 -7.28 16.92 3.55
N ALA A 180 -6.14 17.62 3.50
CA ALA A 180 -5.03 17.35 4.42
C ALA A 180 -5.45 17.49 5.89
N GLU A 181 -6.31 18.46 6.20
CA GLU A 181 -6.85 18.68 7.55
C GLU A 181 -7.70 17.49 8.01
N GLN A 182 -8.54 16.95 7.12
CA GLN A 182 -9.31 15.75 7.42
C GLN A 182 -8.39 14.56 7.72
N ILE A 183 -7.35 14.34 6.93
CA ILE A 183 -6.39 13.26 7.17
C ILE A 183 -5.64 13.49 8.51
N ALA A 184 -5.20 14.71 8.79
CA ALA A 184 -4.37 15.00 9.96
C ALA A 184 -5.17 15.01 11.28
N HIS A 185 -6.40 15.51 11.26
CA HIS A 185 -7.16 15.82 12.47
C HIS A 185 -8.51 15.09 12.56
N GLN A 186 -9.13 14.74 11.44
CA GLN A 186 -10.42 14.06 11.39
C GLN A 186 -10.26 12.57 11.05
N ARG A 187 -9.89 11.79 12.06
CA ARG A 187 -9.60 10.35 11.87
C ARG A 187 -10.81 9.50 11.45
N VAL A 188 -12.03 10.02 11.57
CA VAL A 188 -13.28 9.35 11.20
C VAL A 188 -14.19 10.33 10.48
N ILE A 189 -14.76 9.91 9.35
CA ILE A 189 -15.80 10.63 8.61
C ILE A 189 -17.03 9.74 8.46
N GLU A 190 -18.19 10.35 8.33
CA GLU A 190 -19.43 9.64 8.00
C GLU A 190 -19.56 9.53 6.48
N LEU A 191 -19.81 8.32 5.99
CA LEU A 191 -20.07 8.05 4.57
C LEU A 191 -21.29 7.13 4.43
N GLU A 192 -22.07 7.36 3.37
CA GLU A 192 -23.11 6.43 2.97
C GLU A 192 -22.46 5.25 2.22
N ILE A 193 -22.55 4.06 2.81
CA ILE A 193 -22.02 2.82 2.25
C ILE A 193 -23.14 1.79 2.32
N ASP A 194 -23.48 1.20 1.18
CA ASP A 194 -24.57 0.21 1.07
C ASP A 194 -25.92 0.75 1.59
N GLY A 195 -26.22 2.02 1.28
CA GLY A 195 -27.45 2.70 1.70
C GLY A 195 -27.54 2.98 3.21
N THR A 196 -26.43 2.87 3.95
CA THR A 196 -26.36 3.12 5.39
C THR A 196 -25.24 4.10 5.71
N CYS A 197 -25.48 5.06 6.60
CA CYS A 197 -24.41 5.91 7.13
C CYS A 197 -23.47 5.11 8.03
N ARG A 198 -22.17 5.18 7.76
CA ARG A 198 -21.11 4.46 8.50
C ARG A 198 -20.01 5.40 8.91
N ASP A 199 -19.47 5.17 10.11
CA ASP A 199 -18.19 5.72 10.54
C ASP A 199 -17.06 5.06 9.77
N VAL A 200 -16.30 5.86 9.02
CA VAL A 200 -15.19 5.40 8.19
C VAL A 200 -13.90 6.03 8.65
N ARG A 201 -12.95 5.18 9.05
CA ARG A 201 -11.64 5.64 9.52
C ARG A 201 -10.78 6.09 8.34
N ILE A 202 -10.16 7.25 8.44
CA ILE A 202 -9.16 7.72 7.49
C ILE A 202 -7.78 7.18 7.87
N ARG A 203 -7.05 6.59 6.91
CA ARG A 203 -5.64 6.19 7.01
C ARG A 203 -4.86 6.76 5.84
N GLY A 204 -4.58 8.05 5.88
CA GLY A 204 -3.87 8.77 4.80
C GLY A 204 -2.62 9.50 5.28
N GLU A 205 -2.23 9.35 6.54
CA GLU A 205 -1.20 10.18 7.18
C GLU A 205 0.15 10.06 6.47
N LEU A 206 0.49 8.86 5.99
CA LEU A 206 1.75 8.55 5.32
C LEU A 206 1.91 9.26 3.96
N VAL A 207 0.83 9.72 3.33
CA VAL A 207 0.89 10.41 2.03
C VAL A 207 0.89 11.94 2.17
N LEU A 208 0.78 12.49 3.38
CA LEU A 208 0.81 13.93 3.61
C LEU A 208 2.22 14.51 3.56
N ARG A 209 3.19 13.85 4.22
CA ARG A 209 4.55 14.34 4.39
C ARG A 209 5.52 13.19 4.69
N PRO A 210 6.83 13.36 4.41
CA PRO A 210 7.84 12.40 4.84
C PRO A 210 7.87 12.26 6.38
N PRO A 211 8.37 11.12 6.90
CA PRO A 211 8.63 10.96 8.33
C PRO A 211 9.68 11.98 8.81
N GLU A 212 9.54 12.43 10.06
CA GLU A 212 10.46 13.36 10.74
C GLU A 212 11.77 12.69 11.16
#